data_AF-A0A534ZN05-F1
#
_entry.id   AF-A0A534ZN05-F1
#
_cell.length_a   1.000
_cell.length_b   1.000
_cell.length_c   1.000
_cell.angle_alpha   90.00
_cell.angle_beta   90.00
_cell.angle_gamma   90.00
#
_symmetry.space_group_name_H-M   'P 1'
#
loop_
_entity.id
_entity.type
_entity.pdbx_description
1 polymer ?
#
loop_
_entity_poly.entity_id
_entity_poly.type
_entity_poly.pdbx_seq_one_letter_code
_entity_poly.pdbx_strand_id
1 'polypeptide(L)'
;GDVVIDVDQAVRQAADGGWSVIEEIVLLAIHGTLHLLGHDHAELDEEEAMRGVEHQVLSALHRKHPSVDWQPDSLFDRAGHAVTSGT
;
A
#
# COMPACT_ATOMS: atom_id res chain seq x y z
N GLY A 1 3.69 17.96 -6.64
CA GLY A 1 3.43 17.43 -7.98
C GLY A 1 2.09 16.75 -7.98
N ASP A 2 1.81 15.96 -9.02
CA ASP A 2 0.55 15.26 -9.20
C ASP A 2 0.76 13.74 -9.15
N VAL A 3 -0.22 13.01 -8.65
CA VAL A 3 -0.26 11.55 -8.69
C VAL A 3 -1.40 11.14 -9.61
N VAL A 4 -1.09 10.34 -10.62
CA VAL A 4 -2.06 9.79 -11.58
C VAL A 4 -2.04 8.27 -11.44
N ILE A 5 -3.21 7.66 -11.28
CA ILE A 5 -3.36 6.22 -11.08
C ILE A 5 -4.20 5.66 -12.23
N ASP A 6 -3.65 4.65 -12.91
CA ASP A 6 -4.39 3.83 -13.88
C ASP A 6 -5.17 2.75 -13.13
N VAL A 7 -6.49 2.88 -13.11
CA VAL A 7 -7.39 1.95 -12.40
C VAL A 7 -7.36 0.55 -13.03
N ASP A 8 -7.21 0.43 -14.35
CA ASP A 8 -7.17 -0.88 -15.01
C ASP A 8 -5.88 -1.63 -14.65
N GLN A 9 -4.76 -0.90 -14.48
CA GLN A 9 -3.54 -1.49 -13.94
C GLN A 9 -3.70 -1.89 -12.47
N ALA A 10 -4.27 -1.02 -11.63
CA ALA A 10 -4.53 -1.35 -10.23
C ALA A 10 -5.39 -2.61 -10.07
N VAL A 11 -6.38 -2.82 -10.94
CA VAL A 11 -7.19 -4.06 -10.94
C VAL A 11 -6.33 -5.29 -11.24
N ARG A 12 -5.42 -5.22 -12.21
CA ARG A 12 -4.51 -6.32 -12.53
C ARG A 12 -3.55 -6.63 -11.38
N GLN A 13 -2.93 -5.58 -10.82
CA GLN A 13 -1.97 -5.71 -9.72
C GLN A 13 -2.62 -6.24 -8.44
N ALA A 14 -3.83 -5.78 -8.12
CA ALA A 14 -4.62 -6.29 -7.00
C ALA A 14 -4.90 -7.81 -7.15
N ALA A 15 -5.27 -8.24 -8.36
CA ALA A 15 -5.51 -9.65 -8.65
C ALA A 15 -4.25 -10.51 -8.52
N ASP A 16 -3.10 -10.04 -9.04
CA ASP A 16 -1.82 -10.74 -8.93
C ASP A 16 -1.30 -10.78 -7.49
N GLY A 17 -1.56 -9.72 -6.73
CA GLY A 17 -1.18 -9.57 -5.33
C GLY A 17 -2.04 -10.37 -4.35
N GLY A 18 -3.31 -10.61 -4.73
CA GLY A 18 -4.30 -11.26 -3.88
C GLY A 18 -4.97 -10.32 -2.87
N TRP A 19 -5.10 -9.03 -3.19
CA TRP A 19 -5.78 -8.03 -2.34
C TRP A 19 -6.84 -7.27 -3.15
N SER A 20 -7.58 -6.37 -2.48
CA SER A 20 -8.63 -5.61 -3.15
C SER A 20 -8.09 -4.46 -4.01
N VAL A 21 -8.86 -4.07 -5.02
CA VAL A 21 -8.53 -2.92 -5.88
C VAL A 21 -8.38 -1.63 -5.07
N ILE A 22 -9.16 -1.46 -4.00
CA ILE A 22 -9.08 -0.28 -3.13
C ILE A 22 -7.74 -0.24 -2.40
N GLU A 23 -7.27 -1.38 -1.91
CA GLU A 23 -5.97 -1.48 -1.23
C GLU A 23 -4.81 -1.19 -2.18
N GLU A 24 -4.88 -1.66 -3.42
CA GLU A 24 -3.90 -1.33 -4.44
C GLU A 24 -3.89 0.16 -4.78
N ILE A 25 -5.07 0.78 -4.94
CA ILE A 25 -5.17 2.23 -5.18
C ILE A 25 -4.57 3.03 -4.01
N VAL A 26 -4.81 2.61 -2.76
CA VAL A 26 -4.20 3.25 -1.59
C VAL A 26 -2.69 3.13 -1.62
N LEU A 27 -2.15 1.94 -1.92
CA LEU A 27 -0.71 1.75 -2.07
C LEU A 27 -0.14 2.65 -3.17
N LEU A 28 -0.73 2.66 -4.37
CA LEU A 28 -0.27 3.46 -5.50
C LEU A 28 -0.32 4.97 -5.19
N ALA A 29 -1.34 5.42 -4.44
CA ALA A 29 -1.42 6.80 -3.98
C ALA A 29 -0.29 7.16 -3.00
N ILE A 30 0.01 6.28 -2.04
CA ILE A 30 1.13 6.45 -1.11
C ILE A 30 2.45 6.45 -1.89
N HIS A 31 2.66 5.45 -2.74
CA HIS A 31 3.85 5.26 -3.56
C HIS A 31 4.14 6.48 -4.43
N GLY A 32 3.15 6.95 -5.21
CA GLY A 32 3.28 8.15 -6.02
C GLY A 32 3.55 9.41 -5.18
N THR A 33 2.95 9.50 -3.99
CA THR A 33 3.23 10.61 -3.07
C THR A 33 4.67 10.57 -2.54
N LEU A 34 5.21 9.39 -2.24
CA LEU A 34 6.59 9.23 -1.78
C LEU A 34 7.59 9.61 -2.86
N HIS A 35 7.32 9.26 -4.12
CA HIS A 35 8.10 9.76 -5.26
C HIS A 35 8.11 11.29 -5.33
N LEU A 36 6.97 11.94 -5.11
CA LEU A 36 6.90 13.41 -5.06
C LEU A 36 7.68 14.03 -3.89
N LEU A 37 7.94 13.25 -2.83
CA LEU A 37 8.74 13.65 -1.67
C LEU A 37 10.23 13.32 -1.83
N GLY A 38 10.63 12.73 -2.96
CA GLY A 38 12.02 12.42 -3.29
C GLY A 38 12.50 11.05 -2.81
N HIS A 39 11.59 10.16 -2.41
CA HIS A 39 11.91 8.74 -2.30
C HIS A 39 12.00 8.13 -3.70
N ASP A 40 12.84 7.13 -3.89
CA ASP A 40 12.95 6.34 -5.11
C ASP A 40 13.11 4.86 -4.73
N HIS A 41 13.08 3.97 -5.72
CA HIS A 41 13.28 2.54 -5.56
C HIS A 41 14.08 1.95 -6.73
N ALA A 42 15.02 2.73 -7.29
CA ALA A 42 15.87 2.31 -8.39
C ALA A 42 16.99 1.36 -7.90
N GLU A 43 17.53 1.63 -6.72
CA GLU A 43 18.52 0.79 -6.04
C GLU A 43 17.90 0.03 -4.86
N LEU A 44 18.55 -1.06 -4.44
CA LEU A 44 18.00 -1.97 -3.42
C LEU A 44 17.81 -1.30 -2.04
N ASP A 45 18.74 -0.44 -1.64
CA ASP A 45 18.69 0.28 -0.36
C ASP A 45 17.63 1.39 -0.38
N GLU A 46 17.47 2.06 -1.52
CA GLU A 46 16.39 3.02 -1.75
C GLU A 46 15.02 2.32 -1.71
N GLU A 47 14.89 1.19 -2.39
CA GLU A 47 13.68 0.37 -2.36
C GLU A 47 13.34 -0.05 -0.93
N GLU A 48 14.29 -0.60 -0.18
CA GLU A 48 14.07 -1.01 1.21
C GLU A 48 13.60 0.17 2.08
N ALA A 49 14.24 1.33 1.93
CA ALA A 49 13.86 2.54 2.65
C ALA A 49 12.44 3.01 2.28
N MET A 50 12.10 3.05 0.99
CA MET A 50 10.79 3.48 0.51
C MET A 50 9.68 2.52 0.97
N ARG A 51 9.90 1.21 0.83
CA ARG A 51 8.98 0.17 1.33
C ARG A 51 8.75 0.29 2.84
N GLY A 52 9.80 0.60 3.60
CA GLY A 52 9.69 0.87 5.03
C GLY A 52 8.75 2.05 5.34
N VAL A 53 8.78 3.11 4.55
CA VAL A 53 7.87 4.26 4.72
C VAL A 53 6.45 3.93 4.25
N GLU A 54 6.29 3.22 3.14
CA GLU A 54 4.97 2.74 2.68
C GLU A 54 4.27 1.95 3.78
N HIS A 55 4.98 0.99 4.39
CA HIS A 55 4.46 0.20 5.51
C HIS A 55 4.05 1.08 6.69
N GLN A 56 4.89 2.03 7.11
CA GLN A 56 4.56 2.93 8.22
C GLN A 56 3.29 3.77 7.96
N VAL A 57 3.13 4.28 6.74
CA VAL A 57 1.96 5.07 6.34
C VAL A 57 0.71 4.21 6.29
N LEU A 58 0.79 3.03 5.68
CA LEU A 58 -0.31 2.06 5.64
C LEU A 58 -0.78 1.69 7.05
N SER A 59 0.13 1.37 7.96
CA SER A 59 -0.19 1.08 9.36
C SER A 59 -0.87 2.26 10.06
N ALA A 60 -0.44 3.49 9.78
CA ALA A 60 -1.05 4.68 10.35
C ALA A 60 -2.47 4.92 9.81
N LEU A 61 -2.71 4.69 8.52
CA LEU A 61 -4.03 4.79 7.90
C LEU A 61 -4.99 3.75 8.46
N HIS A 62 -4.55 2.49 8.56
CA HIS A 62 -5.35 1.41 9.14
C HIS A 62 -5.79 1.74 10.58
N ARG A 63 -4.85 2.18 11.44
CA ARG A 63 -5.17 2.58 12.82
C ARG A 63 -6.14 3.76 12.91
N LYS A 64 -6.07 4.71 11.98
CA LYS A 64 -6.92 5.92 11.97
C LYS A 64 -8.30 5.67 11.33
N HIS A 65 -8.41 4.68 10.45
CA HIS A 65 -9.61 4.37 9.68
C HIS A 65 -10.02 2.90 9.83
N PRO A 66 -10.39 2.46 11.04
CA PRO A 66 -10.78 1.07 11.29
C PRO A 66 -12.12 0.67 10.66
N SER A 67 -12.89 1.65 10.15
CA SER A 67 -14.17 1.42 9.47
C SER A 67 -14.02 1.04 7.99
N VAL A 68 -12.80 1.13 7.44
CA VAL A 68 -12.51 0.64 6.10
C VAL A 68 -12.41 -0.88 6.18
N ASP A 69 -13.07 -1.56 5.24
CA ASP A 69 -13.07 -3.01 5.14
C ASP A 69 -11.77 -3.47 4.46
N TRP A 70 -10.74 -3.67 5.27
CA TRP A 70 -9.43 -4.18 4.84
C TRP A 70 -9.50 -5.70 4.70
N GLN A 71 -8.99 -6.25 3.59
CA GLN A 71 -9.12 -7.69 3.38
C GLN A 71 -8.13 -8.48 4.27
N PRO A 72 -8.52 -9.66 4.79
CA PRO A 72 -7.58 -10.59 5.42
C PRO A 72 -6.53 -11.08 4.42
N ASP A 73 -5.31 -11.38 4.87
CA ASP A 73 -4.17 -11.83 4.05
C ASP A 73 -3.76 -10.86 2.94
N SER A 74 -4.19 -9.59 3.05
CA SER A 74 -3.96 -8.54 2.06
C SER A 74 -2.56 -7.92 2.14
N LEU A 75 -2.37 -6.82 1.39
CA LEU A 75 -1.21 -5.94 1.46
C LEU A 75 -0.80 -5.60 2.91
N PHE A 76 -1.76 -5.42 3.82
CA PHE A 76 -1.53 -5.03 5.22
C PHE A 76 -0.89 -6.13 6.06
N ASP A 77 -1.26 -7.38 5.78
CA ASP A 77 -0.73 -8.55 6.50
C ASP A 77 0.75 -8.75 6.15
N ARG A 78 1.11 -8.48 4.89
CA ARG A 78 2.49 -8.56 4.40
C ARG A 78 3.35 -7.37 4.79
N ALA A 79 2.75 -6.22 5.07
CA ALA A 79 3.43 -5.11 5.74
C ALA A 79 3.78 -5.41 7.23
N GLY A 80 3.48 -6.62 7.72
CA GLY A 80 3.83 -7.09 9.07
C GLY A 80 2.70 -6.92 10.08
N HIS A 81 1.47 -6.72 9.63
CA HIS A 81 0.29 -6.59 10.49
C HIS A 81 -0.78 -7.59 10.08
N ALA A 82 -0.61 -8.85 10.50
CA ALA A 82 -1.66 -9.85 10.32
C ALA A 82 -2.99 -9.32 10.87
N VAL A 83 -3.95 -9.07 9.99
CA VAL A 83 -5.35 -8.81 10.32
C VAL A 83 -5.87 -10.10 10.92
N THR A 84 -5.77 -10.23 12.24
CA THR A 84 -6.53 -11.25 12.97
C THR A 84 -7.99 -10.86 12.82
N SER A 85 -8.66 -11.45 11.83
CA SER A 85 -10.11 -11.39 11.71
C SER A 85 -10.69 -11.90 13.02
N GLY A 86 -11.12 -10.98 13.87
CA GLY A 86 -11.77 -11.30 15.13
C GLY A 86 -13.13 -11.92 14.85
N THR A 87 -13.28 -13.20 15.16
CA THR A 87 -14.59 -13.85 15.40
C THR A 87 -15.32 -13.24 16.58
#